data_AF-A0A7C8Q8D0-F1
#
_entry.id   AF-A0A7C8Q8D0-F1
#
_cell.length_a   1.000
_cell.length_b   1.000
_cell.length_c   1.000
_cell.angle_alpha   90.00
_cell.angle_beta   90.00
_cell.angle_gamma   90.00
#
_symmetry.space_group_name_H-M   'P 1'
#
loop_
_entity.id
_entity.type
_entity.pdbx_description
1 polymer ?
#
loop_
_entity_poly.entity_id
_entity_poly.type
_entity_poly.pdbx_seq_one_letter_code
_entity_poly.pdbx_strand_id
1 'polypeptide(L)'
;MRDLLSVRLVYVSTYLAVLFTPLSTSTSIDHTNVVVSQQPTAPDVWKKSCSIQIPESPITQSESVILGVLLQPEYLSPVIARADVIYDSDTAGLEVSKGDVDIGFIGDFLTYRVSRRLIIRNIPRNPKRDEAIEQSIWSLQKFPAEDDDKASPQPSLLIVIVPHINDHLAEWPFYFPDVRAFALETKGSKLSIHHLDRARPELLDTTISRKPVAGVDSERTRRMFKRILEVLKKRFEKPDYIKRVNHDAIVSRERYQKVYQDLKARHADRLCRIFAINGYEGKGCREVDKIFEELGIASFCICLWEEIYEIPTTARRNGYDDDVRTNTSSNPLNQFVGFVDLGCGSGVLTDVLLQEGWPGYGIDARSRKIWKSFDDHVQPHLIESILIPYVIDQTLVGTESRAYEPPSWDLSKGFEIEESREMVVKKIIQREGGTEGWNAMVAKLKGRQPSGADDGHSRCS
;
A
#
# COMPACT_ATOMS: atom_id res chain seq x y z
N MET A 1 -1.41 55.18 44.02
CA MET A 1 -2.09 53.95 43.56
C MET A 1 -1.36 53.50 42.30
N ARG A 2 -0.19 52.86 42.29
CA ARG A 2 0.34 51.70 43.04
C ARG A 2 -0.63 50.52 43.13
N ASP A 3 -0.12 49.40 42.59
CA ASP A 3 -0.47 48.00 42.84
C ASP A 3 -1.68 47.47 42.06
N LEU A 4 -1.70 46.27 41.45
CA LEU A 4 -0.82 45.09 41.45
C LEU A 4 -1.38 44.17 40.35
N LEU A 5 -0.57 43.63 39.44
CA LEU A 5 -0.77 42.29 38.85
C LEU A 5 0.57 41.84 38.27
N SER A 6 1.45 41.46 39.19
CA SER A 6 2.65 40.68 38.90
C SER A 6 2.21 39.26 38.52
N VAL A 7 2.28 38.93 37.23
CA VAL A 7 2.20 37.54 36.79
C VAL A 7 3.60 36.96 36.93
N ARG A 8 3.82 36.23 38.03
CA ARG A 8 5.03 35.42 38.23
C ARG A 8 5.06 34.32 37.16
N LEU A 9 6.05 34.37 36.26
CA LEU A 9 6.47 33.21 35.49
C LEU A 9 6.94 32.13 36.47
N VAL A 10 6.13 31.09 36.65
CA VAL A 10 6.59 29.85 37.29
C VAL A 10 7.18 28.98 36.19
N TYR A 11 8.51 28.92 36.15
CA TYR A 11 9.26 27.94 35.37
C TYR A 11 8.93 26.53 35.88
N VAL A 12 8.09 25.79 35.15
CA VAL A 12 7.99 24.33 35.31
C VAL A 12 8.62 23.69 34.08
N SER A 13 9.92 23.47 34.19
CA SER A 13 10.72 22.65 33.29
C SER A 13 10.18 21.22 33.30
N THR A 14 9.41 20.82 32.28
CA THR A 14 9.22 19.42 31.80
C THR A 14 8.13 19.28 30.72
N TYR A 15 7.25 20.26 30.52
CA TYR A 15 6.11 20.17 29.58
C TYR A 15 6.23 21.15 28.42
N LEU A 16 5.80 20.73 27.22
CA LEU A 16 5.57 21.61 26.08
C LEU A 16 4.24 22.34 26.36
N ALA A 17 4.32 23.54 26.94
CA ALA A 17 3.14 24.36 27.16
C ALA A 17 2.70 24.99 25.84
N VAL A 18 1.80 24.31 25.12
CA VAL A 18 0.99 24.93 24.07
C VAL A 18 -0.20 25.57 24.78
N LEU A 19 -0.25 26.91 24.79
CA LEU A 19 -1.41 27.63 25.35
C LEU A 19 -2.58 27.46 24.39
N PHE A 20 -3.66 26.85 24.85
CA PHE A 20 -4.92 26.69 24.12
C PHE A 20 -5.93 27.74 24.57
N THR A 21 -6.74 28.22 23.63
CA THR A 21 -8.01 28.89 23.95
C THR A 21 -9.14 28.08 23.31
N PRO A 22 -10.19 27.70 24.05
CA PRO A 22 -11.37 27.07 23.45
C PRO A 22 -12.09 28.09 22.56
N LEU A 23 -12.58 27.61 21.42
CA LEU A 23 -13.36 28.40 20.46
C LEU A 23 -14.60 28.96 21.17
N SER A 24 -14.68 30.27 21.34
CA SER A 24 -15.89 30.93 21.84
C SER A 24 -16.89 31.01 20.69
N THR A 25 -17.86 30.10 20.66
CA THR A 25 -19.00 30.23 19.74
C THR A 25 -19.89 31.37 20.20
N SER A 26 -19.66 32.58 19.67
CA SER A 26 -20.62 33.67 19.82
C SER A 26 -21.85 33.37 18.98
N THR A 27 -22.93 32.94 19.61
CA THR A 27 -24.27 33.01 19.01
C THR A 27 -25.20 33.80 19.91
N SER A 28 -26.00 34.63 19.24
CA SER A 28 -26.79 35.71 19.79
C SER A 28 -27.92 35.21 20.69
N ILE A 29 -28.25 36.05 21.68
CA ILE A 29 -29.26 35.90 22.72
C ILE A 29 -30.65 35.63 22.12
N ASP A 30 -31.33 34.60 22.63
CA ASP A 30 -32.79 34.63 22.76
C ASP A 30 -33.22 33.93 24.06
N HIS A 31 -34.17 34.55 24.75
CA HIS A 31 -34.51 34.29 26.14
C HIS A 31 -35.24 32.95 26.35
N THR A 32 -34.64 32.00 27.06
CA THR A 32 -35.30 31.14 28.07
C THR A 32 -34.23 30.35 28.85
N ASN A 33 -34.31 30.43 30.19
CA ASN A 33 -33.27 29.97 31.12
C ASN A 33 -33.13 28.43 31.18
N VAL A 34 -32.02 27.92 30.67
CA VAL A 34 -31.19 26.90 31.35
C VAL A 34 -29.73 27.26 31.10
N VAL A 35 -29.11 28.00 32.03
CA VAL A 35 -27.66 28.22 32.01
C VAL A 35 -27.00 26.91 32.44
N VAL A 36 -26.75 26.01 31.48
CA VAL A 36 -25.72 25.00 31.63
C VAL A 36 -24.40 25.76 31.53
N SER A 37 -23.79 26.04 32.68
CA SER A 37 -22.40 26.45 32.76
C SER A 37 -21.53 25.38 32.09
N GLN A 38 -21.24 25.53 30.80
CA GLN A 38 -20.16 24.79 30.16
C GLN A 38 -18.87 25.25 30.83
N GLN A 39 -18.36 24.44 31.76
CA GLN A 39 -17.01 24.61 32.27
C GLN A 39 -16.04 24.60 31.07
N PRO A 40 -15.02 25.48 31.05
CA PRO A 40 -14.01 25.43 30.00
C PRO A 40 -13.37 24.05 30.02
N THR A 41 -13.44 23.37 28.87
CA THR A 41 -12.80 22.07 28.68
C THR A 41 -11.33 22.17 29.08
N ALA A 42 -10.84 21.27 29.93
CA ALA A 42 -9.45 21.23 30.35
C ALA A 42 -8.55 21.17 29.09
N PRO A 43 -7.48 21.98 29.03
CA PRO A 43 -6.65 22.05 27.84
C PRO A 43 -5.98 20.69 27.57
N ASP A 44 -5.86 20.34 26.29
CA ASP A 44 -5.17 19.14 25.85
C ASP A 44 -3.69 19.18 26.26
N VAL A 45 -3.29 18.30 27.18
CA VAL A 45 -1.92 18.24 27.71
C VAL A 45 -1.08 17.25 26.92
N TRP A 46 -0.16 17.75 26.11
CA TRP A 46 0.84 16.94 25.41
C TRP A 46 1.85 16.34 26.39
N LYS A 47 1.93 15.01 26.44
CA LYS A 47 2.86 14.27 27.29
C LYS A 47 4.07 13.82 26.50
N LYS A 48 5.26 14.17 26.99
CA LYS A 48 6.51 13.65 26.44
C LYS A 48 6.64 12.15 26.72
N SER A 49 6.81 11.34 25.69
CA SER A 49 6.93 9.89 25.80
C SER A 49 8.39 9.43 25.82
N CYS A 50 9.14 9.71 24.74
CA CYS A 50 10.52 9.26 24.60
C CYS A 50 11.32 10.24 23.72
N SER A 51 12.65 10.13 23.76
CA SER A 51 13.54 10.97 22.93
C SER A 51 14.84 10.26 22.61
N ILE A 52 15.47 10.66 21.51
CA ILE A 52 16.76 10.14 21.06
C ILE A 52 17.63 11.27 20.52
N GLN A 53 18.96 11.08 20.56
CA GLN A 53 19.91 11.99 19.92
C GLN A 53 20.01 11.67 18.44
N ILE A 54 20.04 12.71 17.62
CA ILE A 54 20.19 12.68 16.16
C ILE A 54 21.26 13.71 15.75
N PRO A 55 21.91 13.54 14.58
CA PRO A 55 22.71 14.60 13.98
C PRO A 55 21.93 15.91 13.86
N GLU A 56 22.60 17.05 14.05
CA GLU A 56 21.99 18.34 13.74
C GLU A 56 21.75 18.45 12.22
N SER A 57 20.60 18.97 11.85
CA SER A 57 20.18 19.07 10.46
C SER A 57 19.32 20.31 10.27
N PRO A 58 19.35 20.97 9.10
CA PRO A 58 18.40 22.04 8.78
C PRO A 58 16.95 21.57 8.92
N ILE A 59 16.01 22.49 9.17
CA ILE A 59 14.57 22.17 9.29
C ILE A 59 14.07 21.42 8.05
N THR A 60 14.42 21.90 6.86
CA THR A 60 13.96 21.32 5.58
C THR A 60 14.44 19.88 5.42
N GLN A 61 15.68 19.59 5.81
CA GLN A 61 16.21 18.22 5.80
C GLN A 61 15.52 17.35 6.87
N SER A 62 15.30 17.89 8.06
CA SER A 62 14.61 17.19 9.15
C SER A 62 13.19 16.81 8.78
N GLU A 63 12.46 17.74 8.16
CA GLU A 63 11.11 17.53 7.65
C GLU A 63 11.11 16.44 6.57
N SER A 64 11.99 16.55 5.57
CA SER A 64 12.12 15.55 4.50
C SER A 64 12.41 14.14 5.05
N VAL A 65 13.32 14.02 6.02
CA VAL A 65 13.65 12.74 6.65
C VAL A 65 12.44 12.15 7.38
N ILE A 66 11.73 12.96 8.17
CA ILE A 66 10.57 12.49 8.92
C ILE A 66 9.44 12.09 7.98
N LEU A 67 9.07 12.96 7.03
CA LEU A 67 8.01 12.69 6.07
C LEU A 67 8.33 11.49 5.19
N GLY A 68 9.58 11.33 4.74
CA GLY A 68 10.01 10.16 3.98
C GLY A 68 9.79 8.83 4.70
N VAL A 69 9.96 8.81 6.03
CA VAL A 69 9.64 7.64 6.86
C VAL A 69 8.13 7.46 7.03
N LEU A 70 7.38 8.53 7.29
CA LEU A 70 5.92 8.47 7.50
C LEU A 70 5.16 8.05 6.23
N LEU A 71 5.67 8.40 5.05
CA LEU A 71 5.14 7.99 3.75
C LEU A 71 5.53 6.56 3.36
N GLN A 72 6.40 5.91 4.14
CA GLN A 72 6.84 4.53 3.95
C GLN A 72 6.61 3.71 5.24
N PRO A 73 5.36 3.65 5.73
CA PRO A 73 5.03 3.05 7.03
C PRO A 73 5.35 1.55 7.13
N GLU A 74 5.57 0.86 6.01
CA GLU A 74 6.05 -0.52 5.97
C GLU A 74 7.43 -0.71 6.66
N TYR A 75 8.23 0.35 6.78
CA TYR A 75 9.47 0.33 7.57
C TYR A 75 9.23 0.39 9.09
N LEU A 76 8.11 0.99 9.49
CA LEU A 76 7.71 1.15 10.88
C LEU A 76 7.03 -0.12 11.40
N SER A 77 6.20 -0.76 10.58
CA SER A 77 5.42 -1.92 10.97
C SER A 77 5.19 -2.91 9.82
N PRO A 78 5.47 -4.21 9.99
CA PRO A 78 5.28 -5.21 8.94
C PRO A 78 3.80 -5.51 8.66
N VAL A 79 2.86 -4.99 9.47
CA VAL A 79 1.42 -5.16 9.23
C VAL A 79 0.84 -4.08 8.33
N ILE A 80 1.60 -3.02 8.01
CA ILE A 80 1.20 -1.98 7.07
C ILE A 80 1.81 -2.29 5.70
N ALA A 81 1.02 -2.12 4.65
CA ALA A 81 1.44 -2.37 3.28
C ALA A 81 2.10 -1.14 2.65
N ARG A 82 1.48 0.03 2.82
CA ARG A 82 1.93 1.34 2.30
C ARG A 82 1.08 2.48 2.89
N ALA A 83 1.45 3.71 2.55
CA ALA A 83 0.59 4.90 2.68
C ALA A 83 0.28 5.50 1.31
N ASP A 84 -0.98 5.82 1.06
CA ASP A 84 -1.44 6.52 -0.14
C ASP A 84 -1.64 8.01 0.19
N VAL A 85 -1.03 8.92 -0.55
CA VAL A 85 -1.21 10.37 -0.35
C VAL A 85 -2.54 10.79 -0.96
N ILE A 86 -3.45 11.33 -0.14
CA ILE A 86 -4.75 11.83 -0.57
C ILE A 86 -4.69 13.34 -0.83
N TYR A 87 -3.98 14.06 0.03
CA TYR A 87 -3.87 15.51 -0.02
C TYR A 87 -2.47 15.95 0.37
N ASP A 88 -1.98 17.00 -0.30
CA ASP A 88 -0.73 17.65 -0.01
C ASP A 88 -0.84 19.16 -0.27
N SER A 89 -0.70 19.97 0.78
CA SER A 89 -0.81 21.42 0.65
C SER A 89 0.31 22.05 -0.18
N ASP A 90 1.46 21.38 -0.33
CA ASP A 90 2.54 21.90 -1.19
C ASP A 90 2.14 21.88 -2.66
N THR A 91 1.23 20.98 -3.06
CA THR A 91 0.72 20.89 -4.45
C THR A 91 -0.64 21.55 -4.61
N ALA A 92 -1.51 21.46 -3.60
CA ALA A 92 -2.88 21.99 -3.63
C ALA A 92 -3.03 23.42 -3.10
N GLY A 93 -2.01 23.98 -2.44
CA GLY A 93 -2.12 25.22 -1.66
C GLY A 93 -2.63 24.98 -0.23
N LEU A 94 -2.38 25.91 0.71
CA LEU A 94 -2.92 25.83 2.07
C LEU A 94 -4.38 26.33 2.10
N GLU A 95 -5.33 25.51 1.67
CA GLU A 95 -6.73 25.72 2.05
C GLU A 95 -6.98 25.08 3.41
N VAL A 96 -7.01 25.89 4.46
CA VAL A 96 -7.52 25.47 5.77
C VAL A 96 -9.03 25.66 5.71
N SER A 97 -9.78 24.58 5.47
CA SER A 97 -11.24 24.58 5.55
C SER A 97 -11.66 25.04 6.94
N LYS A 98 -12.07 26.30 7.07
CA LYS A 98 -12.62 26.91 8.30
C LYS A 98 -14.10 26.57 8.51
N GLY A 99 -14.66 25.66 7.73
CA GLY A 99 -16.06 25.22 7.80
C GLY A 99 -16.13 23.70 7.86
N ASP A 100 -16.94 23.21 8.80
CA ASP A 100 -17.10 21.81 9.25
C ASP A 100 -15.92 21.21 10.03
N VAL A 101 -16.27 20.31 10.96
CA VAL A 101 -15.36 19.64 11.89
C VAL A 101 -14.32 18.84 11.10
N ASP A 102 -13.19 19.48 10.79
CA ASP A 102 -12.03 18.81 10.20
C ASP A 102 -11.53 17.76 11.20
N ILE A 103 -11.80 16.49 10.90
CA ILE A 103 -11.46 15.32 11.74
C ILE A 103 -9.94 15.28 12.04
N GLY A 104 -9.12 15.94 11.22
CA GLY A 104 -7.68 16.04 11.40
C GLY A 104 -7.20 17.28 12.17
N PHE A 105 -8.09 18.19 12.59
CA PHE A 105 -7.75 19.39 13.32
C PHE A 105 -7.67 19.10 14.83
N ILE A 106 -6.54 19.48 15.44
CA ILE A 106 -6.29 19.24 16.88
C ILE A 106 -6.04 20.52 17.67
N GLY A 107 -6.48 21.67 17.13
CA GLY A 107 -6.36 22.97 17.74
C GLY A 107 -5.22 23.83 17.16
N ASP A 108 -5.17 25.08 17.63
CA ASP A 108 -4.21 26.07 17.17
C ASP A 108 -2.88 25.96 17.92
N PHE A 109 -1.79 25.84 17.17
CA PHE A 109 -0.43 25.88 17.71
C PHE A 109 0.08 27.33 17.68
N LEU A 110 -0.37 28.16 18.63
CA LEU A 110 -0.16 29.63 18.62
C LEU A 110 1.30 30.10 18.48
N THR A 111 2.26 29.26 18.88
CA THR A 111 3.71 29.58 18.78
C THR A 111 4.38 29.00 17.53
N TYR A 112 3.60 28.41 16.63
CA TYR A 112 4.07 27.79 15.40
C TYR A 112 3.29 28.30 14.18
N ARG A 113 3.98 28.37 13.04
CA ARG A 113 3.35 28.47 11.72
C ARG A 113 3.21 27.07 11.12
N VAL A 114 2.06 26.80 10.50
CA VAL A 114 1.89 25.60 9.66
C VAL A 114 2.65 25.82 8.36
N SER A 115 3.58 24.93 8.02
CA SER A 115 4.33 24.98 6.76
C SER A 115 3.75 24.05 5.70
N ARG A 116 3.22 22.89 6.10
CA ARG A 116 2.65 21.89 5.18
C ARG A 116 1.62 21.03 5.90
N ARG A 117 0.61 20.56 5.16
CA ARG A 117 -0.37 19.58 5.59
C ARG A 117 -0.45 18.45 4.57
N LEU A 118 -0.33 17.21 5.06
CA LEU A 118 -0.61 15.99 4.29
C LEU A 118 -1.82 15.28 4.88
N ILE A 119 -2.64 14.68 4.03
CA ILE A 119 -3.59 13.63 4.43
C ILE A 119 -3.18 12.37 3.71
N ILE A 120 -2.90 11.32 4.46
CA ILE A 120 -2.49 10.02 3.91
C ILE A 120 -3.41 8.92 4.41
N ARG A 121 -3.64 7.90 3.59
CA ARG A 121 -4.36 6.69 3.94
C ARG A 121 -3.38 5.54 4.15
N ASN A 122 -3.25 5.06 5.38
CA ASN A 122 -2.47 3.87 5.68
C ASN A 122 -3.26 2.63 5.27
N ILE A 123 -2.66 1.81 4.39
CA ILE A 123 -3.28 0.59 3.89
C ILE A 123 -2.68 -0.61 4.65
N PRO A 124 -3.47 -1.35 5.46
CA PRO A 124 -2.97 -2.54 6.15
C PRO A 124 -2.76 -3.70 5.18
N ARG A 125 -1.84 -4.62 5.52
CA ARG A 125 -1.61 -5.84 4.72
C ARG A 125 -2.75 -6.83 4.80
N ASN A 126 -3.54 -6.79 5.88
CA ASN A 126 -4.69 -7.65 6.09
C ASN A 126 -5.93 -6.81 6.40
N PRO A 127 -6.70 -6.42 5.36
CA PRO A 127 -7.93 -5.64 5.51
C PRO A 127 -9.02 -6.35 6.32
N LYS A 128 -8.98 -7.69 6.45
CA LYS A 128 -9.93 -8.44 7.29
C LYS A 128 -9.69 -8.24 8.79
N ARG A 129 -8.48 -7.81 9.19
CA ARG A 129 -8.13 -7.58 10.60
C ARG A 129 -8.27 -6.12 11.00
N ASP A 130 -7.70 -5.23 10.20
CA ASP A 130 -7.79 -3.79 10.44
C ASP A 130 -8.18 -3.11 9.13
N GLU A 131 -8.99 -2.05 9.20
CA GLU A 131 -9.38 -1.25 8.03
C GLU A 131 -8.28 -0.25 7.63
N ALA A 132 -8.38 0.28 6.40
CA ALA A 132 -7.54 1.38 5.95
C ALA A 132 -7.97 2.69 6.63
N ILE A 133 -7.01 3.44 7.14
CA ILE A 133 -7.29 4.62 7.96
C ILE A 133 -6.53 5.83 7.48
N GLU A 134 -7.23 6.94 7.41
CA GLU A 134 -6.67 8.24 7.07
C GLU A 134 -6.03 8.88 8.29
N GLN A 135 -4.99 9.68 8.06
CA GLN A 135 -4.38 10.49 9.10
C GLN A 135 -3.92 11.83 8.50
N SER A 136 -4.06 12.89 9.28
CA SER A 136 -3.45 14.19 8.99
C SER A 136 -2.04 14.23 9.55
N ILE A 137 -1.11 14.75 8.74
CA ILE A 137 0.25 15.09 9.16
C ILE A 137 0.43 16.59 8.96
N TRP A 138 0.70 17.29 10.04
CA TRP A 138 0.92 18.73 10.06
C TRP A 138 2.38 19.01 10.31
N SER A 139 3.06 19.69 9.38
CA SER A 139 4.38 20.23 9.60
C SER A 139 4.26 21.65 10.14
N LEU A 140 4.87 21.88 11.30
CA LEU A 140 4.83 23.15 12.00
C LEU A 140 6.24 23.64 12.32
N GLN A 141 6.49 24.92 12.07
CA GLN A 141 7.76 25.58 12.36
C GLN A 141 7.54 26.64 13.43
N LYS A 142 8.38 26.67 14.46
CA LYS A 142 8.22 27.65 15.54
C LYS A 142 8.51 29.07 15.06
N PHE A 143 7.75 30.05 15.53
CA PHE A 143 8.06 31.45 15.26
C PHE A 143 9.43 31.84 15.86
N PRO A 144 10.19 32.74 15.22
CA PRO A 144 11.37 33.33 15.85
C PRO A 144 10.93 34.01 17.16
N ALA A 145 11.62 33.72 18.27
CA ALA A 145 11.35 34.43 19.52
C ALA A 145 11.81 35.89 19.36
N GLU A 146 10.93 36.85 19.66
CA GLU A 146 11.21 38.29 19.49
C GLU A 146 12.14 38.88 20.58
N ASP A 147 12.56 38.10 21.59
CA ASP A 147 13.00 38.69 22.87
C ASP A 147 14.17 37.97 23.60
N ASP A 148 15.11 37.32 22.89
CA ASP A 148 16.29 36.73 23.54
C ASP A 148 17.61 37.13 22.84
N ASP A 149 18.13 38.31 23.20
CA ASP A 149 19.41 38.88 22.75
C ASP A 149 20.66 38.03 23.09
N LYS A 150 20.50 36.83 23.70
CA LYS A 150 21.63 35.98 24.12
C LYS A 150 21.57 34.52 23.68
N ALA A 151 20.52 34.07 23.02
CA ALA A 151 20.47 32.74 22.43
C ALA A 151 19.88 32.83 21.02
N SER A 152 20.69 32.51 20.01
CA SER A 152 20.19 32.32 18.65
C SER A 152 18.99 31.37 18.71
N PRO A 153 17.79 31.78 18.25
CA PRO A 153 16.59 30.98 18.38
C PRO A 153 16.81 29.67 17.64
N GLN A 154 16.94 28.57 18.39
CA GLN A 154 17.18 27.28 17.78
C GLN A 154 15.96 26.92 16.93
N PRO A 155 16.14 26.66 15.62
CA PRO A 155 15.05 26.24 14.77
C PRO A 155 14.43 24.96 15.35
N SER A 156 13.12 24.98 15.58
CA SER A 156 12.38 23.79 16.01
C SER A 156 11.27 23.48 15.04
N LEU A 157 11.27 22.23 14.58
CA LEU A 157 10.24 21.64 13.73
C LEU A 157 9.41 20.68 14.59
N LEU A 158 8.09 20.79 14.47
CA LEU A 158 7.11 19.94 15.11
C LEU A 158 6.24 19.32 14.02
N ILE A 159 6.22 17.99 13.93
CA ILE A 159 5.34 17.26 13.02
C ILE A 159 4.26 16.57 13.85
N VAL A 160 3.00 16.93 13.65
CA VAL A 160 1.86 16.40 14.40
C VAL A 160 1.08 15.43 13.54
N ILE A 161 0.86 14.23 14.06
CA ILE A 161 0.15 13.14 13.39
C ILE A 161 -1.17 12.89 14.12
N VAL A 162 -2.27 13.02 13.39
CA VAL A 162 -3.64 12.88 13.88
C VAL A 162 -4.35 11.78 13.08
N PRO A 163 -4.50 10.56 13.63
CA PRO A 163 -5.30 9.51 13.03
C PRO A 163 -6.78 9.92 12.96
N HIS A 164 -7.44 9.69 11.83
CA HIS A 164 -8.87 9.96 11.65
C HIS A 164 -9.70 8.77 12.15
N ILE A 165 -9.62 8.53 13.45
CA ILE A 165 -10.28 7.40 14.12
C ILE A 165 -11.36 7.99 15.02
N ASN A 166 -12.60 7.51 14.88
CA ASN A 166 -13.68 7.92 15.78
C ASN A 166 -13.42 7.38 17.19
N ASP A 167 -13.44 8.28 18.18
CA ASP A 167 -13.18 7.98 19.61
C ASP A 167 -14.11 6.88 20.19
N HIS A 168 -15.22 6.58 19.52
CA HIS A 168 -16.22 5.58 19.91
C HIS A 168 -15.96 4.17 19.37
N LEU A 169 -14.89 3.94 18.59
CA LEU A 169 -14.59 2.61 18.08
C LEU A 169 -14.23 1.65 19.23
N ALA A 170 -14.91 0.50 19.24
CA ALA A 170 -14.73 -0.55 20.24
C ALA A 170 -13.31 -1.16 20.19
N GLU A 171 -12.70 -1.21 19.01
CA GLU A 171 -11.36 -1.74 18.79
C GLU A 171 -10.46 -0.69 18.15
N TRP A 172 -9.25 -0.54 18.69
CA TRP A 172 -8.24 0.36 18.13
C TRP A 172 -7.36 -0.42 17.14
N PRO A 173 -7.14 0.10 15.92
CA PRO A 173 -6.35 -0.57 14.91
C PRO A 173 -4.98 -0.95 15.44
N PHE A 174 -4.59 -2.20 15.26
CA PHE A 174 -3.38 -2.74 15.90
C PHE A 174 -2.10 -2.03 15.43
N TYR A 175 -2.13 -1.45 14.22
CA TYR A 175 -0.98 -0.80 13.60
C TYR A 175 -0.81 0.68 13.98
N PHE A 176 -1.69 1.22 14.85
CA PHE A 176 -1.60 2.58 15.38
C PHE A 176 -1.26 2.59 16.89
N PRO A 177 -0.45 3.56 17.35
CA PRO A 177 -0.32 3.83 18.79
C PRO A 177 -1.68 4.18 19.38
N ASP A 178 -1.95 3.72 20.61
CA ASP A 178 -3.22 3.92 21.32
C ASP A 178 -3.26 5.34 21.94
N VAL A 179 -3.29 6.34 21.08
CA VAL A 179 -3.21 7.78 21.39
C VAL A 179 -4.12 8.55 20.44
N ARG A 180 -4.71 9.66 20.88
CA ARG A 180 -5.53 10.51 20.01
C ARG A 180 -4.68 11.20 18.94
N ALA A 181 -3.46 11.58 19.29
CA ALA A 181 -2.46 12.10 18.38
C ALA A 181 -1.07 11.96 18.99
N PHE A 182 -0.05 12.04 18.15
CA PHE A 182 1.34 12.15 18.59
C PHE A 182 2.12 13.14 17.73
N ALA A 183 3.19 13.71 18.27
CA ALA A 183 4.00 14.71 17.62
C ALA A 183 5.48 14.37 17.72
N LEU A 184 6.21 14.59 16.62
CA LEU A 184 7.65 14.48 16.50
C LEU A 184 8.24 15.88 16.58
N GLU A 185 8.97 16.17 17.65
CA GLU A 185 9.66 17.44 17.83
C GLU A 185 11.16 17.26 17.60
N THR A 186 11.70 18.03 16.66
CA THR A 186 13.14 18.19 16.44
C THR A 186 13.59 19.54 16.98
N LYS A 187 14.56 19.51 17.91
CA LYS A 187 15.17 20.70 18.51
C LYS A 187 16.69 20.48 18.65
N GLY A 188 17.47 21.15 17.80
CA GLY A 188 18.91 20.91 17.70
C GLY A 188 19.20 19.43 17.38
N SER A 189 20.10 18.81 18.15
CA SER A 189 20.48 17.39 18.02
C SER A 189 19.52 16.40 18.67
N LYS A 190 18.29 16.81 19.02
CA LYS A 190 17.33 15.98 19.75
C LYS A 190 16.02 15.80 19.01
N LEU A 191 15.58 14.54 18.90
CA LEU A 191 14.25 14.15 18.42
C LEU A 191 13.44 13.59 19.58
N SER A 192 12.23 14.09 19.81
CA SER A 192 11.30 13.60 20.83
C SER A 192 9.91 13.32 20.32
N ILE A 193 9.25 12.33 20.93
CA ILE A 193 7.84 12.02 20.72
C ILE A 193 7.03 12.56 21.90
N HIS A 194 5.99 13.33 21.57
CA HIS A 194 4.95 13.78 22.48
C HIS A 194 3.61 13.18 22.05
N HIS A 195 2.67 12.99 22.95
CA HIS A 195 1.37 12.40 22.61
C HIS A 195 0.24 12.96 23.46
N LEU A 196 -0.98 12.81 22.93
CA LEU A 196 -2.22 13.04 23.64
C LEU A 196 -2.87 11.69 23.95
N ASP A 197 -3.29 11.52 25.21
CA ASP A 197 -4.00 10.31 25.61
C ASP A 197 -5.26 10.13 24.76
N ARG A 198 -5.62 8.87 24.50
CA ARG A 198 -6.84 8.52 23.77
C ARG A 198 -8.09 9.06 24.46
N ALA A 199 -8.20 8.90 25.79
CA ALA A 199 -9.32 9.43 26.56
C ALA A 199 -9.19 10.95 26.74
N ARG A 200 -10.27 11.68 26.44
CA ARG A 200 -10.39 13.08 26.87
C ARG A 200 -10.62 13.11 28.39
N PRO A 201 -9.95 14.01 29.13
CA PRO A 201 -10.11 14.10 30.58
C PRO A 201 -11.57 14.24 31.07
N GLU A 202 -12.47 14.75 30.24
CA GLU A 202 -13.86 15.08 30.60
C GLU A 202 -14.87 13.95 30.40
N LEU A 203 -14.53 12.86 29.69
CA LEU A 203 -15.48 11.77 29.38
C LEU A 203 -15.46 10.63 30.40
N LEU A 204 -14.76 10.82 31.53
CA LEU A 204 -14.89 9.99 32.73
C LEU A 204 -16.13 10.43 33.52
N ASP A 205 -17.29 10.28 32.90
CA ASP A 205 -18.58 10.53 33.52
C ASP A 205 -18.78 9.49 34.65
N THR A 206 -18.83 9.96 35.89
CA THR A 206 -18.85 9.13 37.12
C THR A 206 -20.16 8.35 37.34
N THR A 207 -21.05 8.31 36.36
CA THR A 207 -22.41 7.77 36.51
C THR A 207 -22.72 6.54 35.67
N ILE A 208 -21.81 6.10 34.78
CA ILE A 208 -21.97 4.84 34.06
C ILE A 208 -20.77 3.95 34.37
N SER A 209 -21.03 2.84 35.08
CA SER A 209 -20.10 1.71 35.22
C SER A 209 -19.86 1.10 33.83
N ARG A 210 -19.06 1.78 32.99
CA ARG A 210 -18.41 1.17 31.85
C ARG A 210 -17.37 0.23 32.46
N LYS A 211 -17.53 -1.08 32.21
CA LYS A 211 -16.43 -2.04 32.35
C LYS A 211 -15.17 -1.37 31.80
N PRO A 212 -14.02 -1.40 32.51
CA PRO A 212 -12.81 -0.77 32.03
C PRO A 212 -12.57 -1.30 30.61
N VAL A 213 -12.69 -0.40 29.62
CA VAL A 213 -12.21 -0.68 28.27
C VAL A 213 -10.79 -1.16 28.47
N ALA A 214 -10.50 -2.37 27.96
CA ALA A 214 -9.23 -3.06 28.15
C ALA A 214 -8.10 -2.03 28.15
N GLY A 215 -7.40 -1.93 29.28
CA GLY A 215 -6.54 -0.78 29.58
C GLY A 215 -5.64 -0.44 28.41
N VAL A 216 -5.48 0.86 28.17
CA VAL A 216 -4.56 1.41 27.17
C VAL A 216 -3.32 0.54 27.09
N ASP A 217 -3.03 -0.05 25.92
CA ASP A 217 -1.83 -0.89 25.75
C ASP A 217 -0.61 0.02 25.63
N SER A 218 -0.29 0.64 26.77
CA SER A 218 0.80 1.60 26.95
C SER A 218 2.14 0.99 26.55
N GLU A 219 2.28 -0.32 26.71
CA GLU A 219 3.46 -1.07 26.36
C GLU A 219 3.59 -1.24 24.83
N ARG A 220 2.49 -1.56 24.11
CA ARG A 220 2.47 -1.55 22.64
C ARG A 220 2.77 -0.16 22.09
N THR A 221 2.10 0.87 22.59
CA THR A 221 2.34 2.27 22.18
C THR A 221 3.81 2.67 22.37
N ARG A 222 4.39 2.33 23.53
CA ARG A 222 5.80 2.58 23.84
C ARG A 222 6.75 1.87 22.87
N ARG A 223 6.46 0.61 22.50
CA ARG A 223 7.24 -0.13 21.50
C ARG A 223 7.16 0.52 20.12
N MET A 224 5.98 0.97 19.70
CA MET A 224 5.81 1.68 18.41
C MET A 224 6.62 2.98 18.39
N PHE A 225 6.51 3.81 19.42
CA PHE A 225 7.27 5.06 19.53
C PHE A 225 8.78 4.84 19.54
N LYS A 226 9.26 3.83 20.27
CA LYS A 226 10.68 3.45 20.26
C LYS A 226 11.13 3.04 18.86
N ARG A 227 10.32 2.23 18.15
CA ARG A 227 10.61 1.80 16.78
C ARG A 227 10.67 2.97 15.80
N ILE A 228 9.74 3.93 15.91
CA ILE A 228 9.74 5.17 15.11
C ILE A 228 11.05 5.93 15.32
N LEU A 229 11.44 6.17 16.58
CA LEU A 229 12.70 6.87 16.89
C LEU A 229 13.94 6.13 16.37
N GLU A 230 13.98 4.80 16.48
CA GLU A 230 15.11 4.00 15.99
C GLU A 230 15.25 4.06 14.46
N VAL A 231 14.12 4.01 13.73
CA VAL A 231 14.12 4.12 12.26
C VAL A 231 14.54 5.53 11.86
N LEU A 232 13.95 6.56 12.48
CA LEU A 232 14.28 7.95 12.19
C LEU A 232 15.74 8.25 12.48
N LYS A 233 16.29 7.84 13.64
CA LYS A 233 17.71 8.03 13.95
C LYS A 233 18.62 7.50 12.84
N LYS A 234 18.37 6.27 12.35
CA LYS A 234 19.15 5.69 11.25
C LYS A 234 19.04 6.48 9.94
N ARG A 235 17.89 7.12 9.70
CA ARG A 235 17.66 7.97 8.52
C ARG A 235 18.32 9.35 8.68
N PHE A 236 18.29 9.94 9.86
CA PHE A 236 19.04 11.17 10.17
C PHE A 236 20.56 10.96 10.09
N GLU A 237 21.08 9.80 10.48
CA GLU A 237 22.51 9.44 10.33
C GLU A 237 22.93 9.22 8.87
N LYS A 238 21.97 8.96 7.99
CA LYS A 238 22.19 8.69 6.55
C LYS A 238 21.10 9.40 5.73
N PRO A 239 21.10 10.74 5.70
CA PRO A 239 20.05 11.50 5.02
C PRO A 239 20.04 11.22 3.52
N ASP A 240 21.22 10.98 2.93
CA ASP A 240 21.40 10.65 1.51
C ASP A 240 21.27 9.13 1.24
N TYR A 241 20.48 8.40 2.04
CA TYR A 241 20.28 6.98 1.81
C TYR A 241 19.55 6.74 0.48
N ILE A 242 20.34 6.40 -0.54
CA ILE A 242 19.82 5.93 -1.83
C ILE A 242 19.53 4.43 -1.67
N LYS A 243 18.29 4.04 -1.98
CA LYS A 243 17.89 2.63 -2.01
C LYS A 243 18.75 1.91 -3.06
N ARG A 244 19.52 0.91 -2.64
CA ARG A 244 20.46 0.17 -3.51
C ARG A 244 19.78 -0.79 -4.50
N VAL A 245 18.48 -1.03 -4.33
CA VAL A 245 17.70 -1.96 -5.15
C VAL A 245 16.67 -1.14 -5.92
N ASN A 246 16.91 -0.99 -7.21
CA ASN A 246 15.91 -0.53 -8.16
C ASN A 246 15.02 -1.73 -8.47
N HIS A 247 13.80 -1.73 -7.95
CA HIS A 247 12.82 -2.73 -8.38
C HIS A 247 12.31 -2.35 -9.76
N ASP A 248 12.01 -3.34 -10.60
CA ASP A 248 11.34 -3.12 -11.87
C ASP A 248 10.02 -2.37 -11.62
N ALA A 249 9.94 -1.14 -12.12
CA ALA A 249 8.78 -0.27 -11.98
C ALA A 249 7.82 -0.42 -13.19
N ILE A 250 7.84 -1.59 -13.85
CA ILE A 250 7.03 -1.86 -15.04
C ILE A 250 5.54 -1.74 -14.72
N VAL A 251 5.14 -2.20 -13.53
CA VAL A 251 3.77 -2.10 -13.04
C VAL A 251 3.76 -1.21 -11.79
N SER A 252 2.80 -0.29 -11.70
CA SER A 252 2.64 0.55 -10.51
C SER A 252 2.39 -0.31 -9.26
N ARG A 253 3.10 -0.02 -8.17
CA ARG A 253 3.03 -0.76 -6.91
C ARG A 253 1.60 -0.81 -6.36
N GLU A 254 0.89 0.30 -6.45
CA GLU A 254 -0.45 0.49 -5.90
C GLU A 254 -1.45 -0.43 -6.60
N ARG A 255 -1.39 -0.48 -7.95
CA ARG A 255 -2.20 -1.36 -8.80
C ARG A 255 -1.88 -2.83 -8.57
N TYR A 256 -0.59 -3.20 -8.56
CA TYR A 256 -0.17 -4.57 -8.29
C TYR A 256 -0.70 -5.07 -6.95
N GLN A 257 -0.49 -4.30 -5.89
CA GLN A 257 -0.95 -4.68 -4.55
C GLN A 257 -2.48 -4.76 -4.48
N LYS A 258 -3.20 -3.89 -5.20
CA LYS A 258 -4.66 -3.97 -5.28
C LYS A 258 -5.11 -5.27 -5.95
N VAL A 259 -4.60 -5.58 -7.14
CA VAL A 259 -4.94 -6.83 -7.86
C VAL A 259 -4.59 -8.05 -7.02
N TYR A 260 -3.41 -8.05 -6.38
CA TYR A 260 -3.00 -9.15 -5.50
C TYR A 260 -3.95 -9.38 -4.33
N GLN A 261 -4.40 -8.32 -3.65
CA GLN A 261 -5.37 -8.46 -2.57
C GLN A 261 -6.73 -8.95 -3.09
N ASP A 262 -7.18 -8.46 -4.25
CA ASP A 262 -8.43 -8.88 -4.88
C ASP A 262 -8.38 -10.36 -5.32
N LEU A 263 -7.25 -10.85 -5.86
CA LEU A 263 -7.03 -12.26 -6.18
C LEU A 263 -6.94 -13.12 -4.92
N LYS A 264 -6.16 -12.69 -3.92
CA LYS A 264 -6.04 -13.40 -2.66
C LYS A 264 -7.39 -13.56 -1.96
N ALA A 265 -8.22 -12.52 -1.95
CA ALA A 265 -9.55 -12.57 -1.38
C ALA A 265 -10.48 -13.57 -2.08
N ARG A 266 -10.37 -13.71 -3.41
CA ARG A 266 -11.22 -14.59 -4.22
C ARG A 266 -10.74 -16.04 -4.26
N HIS A 267 -9.43 -16.27 -4.33
CA HIS A 267 -8.88 -17.58 -4.67
C HIS A 267 -8.19 -18.29 -3.51
N ALA A 268 -7.61 -17.57 -2.53
CA ALA A 268 -6.74 -18.19 -1.53
C ALA A 268 -7.46 -19.28 -0.72
N ASP A 269 -8.67 -19.03 -0.24
CA ASP A 269 -9.41 -19.99 0.58
C ASP A 269 -9.76 -21.27 -0.21
N ARG A 270 -10.11 -21.14 -1.51
CA ARG A 270 -10.38 -22.28 -2.39
C ARG A 270 -9.11 -23.09 -2.65
N LEU A 271 -8.03 -22.41 -3.03
CA LEU A 271 -6.74 -23.04 -3.34
C LEU A 271 -6.16 -23.77 -2.12
N CYS A 272 -6.21 -23.17 -0.93
CA CYS A 272 -5.78 -23.82 0.31
C CYS A 272 -6.58 -25.11 0.58
N ARG A 273 -7.90 -25.11 0.35
CA ARG A 273 -8.72 -26.33 0.48
C ARG A 273 -8.35 -27.40 -0.54
N ILE A 274 -8.11 -27.02 -1.79
CA ILE A 274 -7.66 -27.94 -2.84
C ILE A 274 -6.32 -28.58 -2.44
N PHE A 275 -5.36 -27.77 -1.96
CA PHE A 275 -4.05 -28.26 -1.50
C PHE A 275 -4.19 -29.20 -0.30
N ALA A 276 -5.03 -28.84 0.68
CA ALA A 276 -5.31 -29.66 1.86
C ALA A 276 -5.83 -31.05 1.50
N ILE A 277 -6.87 -31.13 0.67
CA ILE A 277 -7.48 -32.41 0.25
C ILE A 277 -6.51 -33.29 -0.54
N ASN A 278 -5.54 -32.67 -1.22
CA ASN A 278 -4.50 -33.37 -1.98
C ASN A 278 -3.24 -33.70 -1.14
N GLY A 279 -3.27 -33.47 0.17
CA GLY A 279 -2.16 -33.82 1.07
C GLY A 279 -0.99 -32.85 1.03
N TYR A 280 -1.20 -31.62 0.53
CA TYR A 280 -0.20 -30.56 0.49
C TYR A 280 -0.30 -29.62 1.70
N GLU A 281 -0.73 -30.12 2.86
CA GLU A 281 -0.77 -29.39 4.14
C GLU A 281 -0.03 -30.14 5.26
N GLY A 282 0.43 -29.42 6.28
CA GLY A 282 1.10 -29.99 7.46
C GLY A 282 2.35 -29.24 7.91
N LYS A 283 2.92 -29.64 9.06
CA LYS A 283 4.14 -29.03 9.60
C LYS A 283 5.31 -29.15 8.62
N GLY A 284 5.84 -28.02 8.17
CA GLY A 284 6.98 -27.97 7.24
C GLY A 284 6.58 -28.01 5.75
N CYS A 285 5.28 -28.08 5.43
CA CYS A 285 4.82 -27.98 4.05
C CYS A 285 4.89 -26.53 3.57
N ARG A 286 5.75 -26.24 2.59
CA ARG A 286 5.88 -24.92 1.94
C ARG A 286 5.00 -24.76 0.70
N GLU A 287 4.23 -25.78 0.34
CA GLU A 287 3.39 -25.76 -0.87
C GLU A 287 2.24 -24.76 -0.76
N VAL A 288 1.74 -24.52 0.45
CA VAL A 288 0.73 -23.46 0.69
C VAL A 288 1.33 -22.06 0.52
N ASP A 289 2.61 -21.87 0.84
CA ASP A 289 3.29 -20.58 0.62
C ASP A 289 3.40 -20.28 -0.88
N LYS A 290 3.60 -21.31 -1.72
CA LYS A 290 3.64 -21.16 -3.17
C LYS A 290 2.34 -20.63 -3.75
N ILE A 291 1.18 -20.94 -3.15
CA ILE A 291 -0.10 -20.36 -3.60
C ILE A 291 0.00 -18.82 -3.64
N PHE A 292 0.61 -18.22 -2.63
CA PHE A 292 0.73 -16.76 -2.55
C PHE A 292 1.80 -16.19 -3.49
N GLU A 293 2.83 -16.98 -3.83
CA GLU A 293 3.78 -16.65 -4.87
C GLU A 293 3.11 -16.62 -6.24
N GLU A 294 2.34 -17.66 -6.58
CA GLU A 294 1.61 -17.77 -7.84
C GLU A 294 0.53 -16.68 -7.98
N LEU A 295 -0.17 -16.34 -6.89
CA LEU A 295 -1.08 -15.18 -6.87
C LEU A 295 -0.33 -13.87 -7.13
N GLY A 296 0.92 -13.76 -6.67
CA GLY A 296 1.79 -12.63 -6.97
C GLY A 296 2.13 -12.54 -8.46
N ILE A 297 2.54 -13.66 -9.06
CA ILE A 297 2.84 -13.76 -10.49
C ILE A 297 1.60 -13.41 -11.33
N ALA A 298 0.45 -14.01 -11.02
CA ALA A 298 -0.82 -13.71 -11.68
C ALA A 298 -1.16 -12.22 -11.61
N SER A 299 -0.97 -11.59 -10.45
CA SER A 299 -1.22 -10.15 -10.28
C SER A 299 -0.35 -9.30 -11.18
N PHE A 300 0.93 -9.65 -11.31
CA PHE A 300 1.87 -8.96 -12.18
C PHE A 300 1.45 -9.11 -13.65
N CYS A 301 1.21 -10.35 -14.10
CA CYS A 301 0.78 -10.65 -15.46
C CYS A 301 -0.51 -9.89 -15.84
N ILE A 302 -1.52 -9.92 -14.98
CA ILE A 302 -2.80 -9.22 -15.21
C ILE A 302 -2.57 -7.71 -15.35
N CYS A 303 -1.82 -7.10 -14.43
CA CYS A 303 -1.56 -5.66 -14.51
C CYS A 303 -0.81 -5.29 -15.79
N LEU A 304 0.20 -6.10 -16.14
CA LEU A 304 1.02 -5.90 -17.32
C LEU A 304 0.19 -6.04 -18.60
N TRP A 305 -0.56 -7.13 -18.75
CA TRP A 305 -1.33 -7.42 -19.96
C TRP A 305 -2.47 -6.45 -20.18
N GLU A 306 -3.21 -6.06 -19.13
CA GLU A 306 -4.22 -5.00 -19.23
C GLU A 306 -3.62 -3.70 -19.81
N GLU A 307 -2.34 -3.41 -19.54
CA GLU A 307 -1.67 -2.21 -20.03
C GLU A 307 -1.00 -2.37 -21.40
N ILE A 308 -0.53 -3.58 -21.74
CA ILE A 308 0.10 -3.87 -23.05
C ILE A 308 -0.95 -3.97 -24.16
N TYR A 309 -2.09 -4.57 -23.82
CA TYR A 309 -3.20 -4.85 -24.73
C TYR A 309 -4.39 -3.90 -24.54
N GLU A 310 -4.27 -2.90 -23.66
CA GLU A 310 -5.30 -1.88 -23.40
C GLU A 310 -6.66 -2.48 -23.03
N ILE A 311 -6.65 -3.58 -22.27
CA ILE A 311 -7.84 -4.32 -21.84
C ILE A 311 -8.38 -3.67 -20.55
N PRO A 312 -9.61 -3.11 -20.56
CA PRO A 312 -10.21 -2.56 -19.35
C PRO A 312 -10.49 -3.66 -18.32
N THR A 313 -10.23 -3.39 -17.04
CA THR A 313 -10.49 -4.33 -15.94
C THR A 313 -11.95 -4.83 -15.87
N THR A 314 -12.91 -4.00 -16.32
CA THR A 314 -14.34 -4.36 -16.37
C THR A 314 -14.64 -5.42 -17.43
N ALA A 315 -13.84 -5.52 -18.49
CA ALA A 315 -14.03 -6.50 -19.56
C ALA A 315 -13.73 -7.94 -19.11
N ARG A 316 -13.08 -8.14 -17.96
CA ARG A 316 -12.70 -9.46 -17.43
C ARG A 316 -13.78 -10.15 -16.57
N ARG A 317 -14.77 -9.39 -16.10
CA ARG A 317 -15.72 -9.87 -15.07
C ARG A 317 -16.88 -10.68 -15.60
N ASN A 318 -17.14 -10.63 -16.90
CA ASN A 318 -18.06 -11.55 -17.55
C ASN A 318 -17.20 -12.75 -17.95
N GLY A 319 -17.38 -13.86 -17.23
CA GLY A 319 -16.48 -15.01 -17.29
C GLY A 319 -16.31 -15.61 -18.69
N TYR A 320 -15.51 -16.67 -18.74
CA TYR A 320 -15.23 -17.48 -19.93
C TYR A 320 -16.49 -18.05 -20.63
N ASP A 321 -17.65 -17.99 -19.99
CA ASP A 321 -18.94 -18.38 -20.55
C ASP A 321 -19.79 -17.15 -20.94
N ASP A 322 -20.18 -17.13 -22.22
CA ASP A 322 -21.32 -16.39 -22.81
C ASP A 322 -21.07 -15.15 -23.70
N ASP A 323 -19.90 -15.01 -24.34
CA ASP A 323 -19.77 -14.01 -25.43
C ASP A 323 -18.96 -14.46 -26.68
N VAL A 324 -18.91 -15.77 -26.94
CA VAL A 324 -18.35 -16.31 -28.20
C VAL A 324 -19.33 -16.13 -29.40
N ARG A 325 -20.43 -15.39 -29.25
CA ARG A 325 -21.47 -15.27 -30.30
C ARG A 325 -21.94 -13.87 -30.65
N THR A 326 -21.31 -12.82 -30.16
CA THR A 326 -21.55 -11.47 -30.70
C THR A 326 -20.33 -11.05 -31.53
N ASN A 327 -20.47 -11.14 -32.86
CA ASN A 327 -19.56 -10.57 -33.86
C ASN A 327 -19.58 -9.03 -33.80
N THR A 328 -19.30 -8.46 -32.64
CA THR A 328 -18.96 -7.05 -32.50
C THR A 328 -17.45 -6.93 -32.48
N SER A 329 -16.92 -6.17 -33.44
CA SER A 329 -15.52 -5.96 -33.81
C SER A 329 -14.66 -5.29 -32.71
N SER A 330 -15.08 -5.36 -31.46
CA SER A 330 -14.57 -4.57 -30.33
C SER A 330 -14.55 -5.34 -29.01
N ASN A 331 -14.28 -6.66 -29.02
CA ASN A 331 -13.92 -7.35 -27.78
C ASN A 331 -12.43 -7.05 -27.48
N PRO A 332 -12.08 -6.36 -26.37
CA PRO A 332 -10.70 -6.01 -26.05
C PRO A 332 -9.77 -7.24 -25.95
N LEU A 333 -10.32 -8.41 -25.60
CA LEU A 333 -9.56 -9.67 -25.53
C LEU A 333 -9.14 -10.20 -26.91
N ASN A 334 -9.71 -9.71 -28.02
CA ASN A 334 -9.31 -10.16 -29.36
C ASN A 334 -7.85 -9.82 -29.71
N GLN A 335 -7.22 -8.90 -28.99
CA GLN A 335 -5.80 -8.60 -29.14
C GLN A 335 -4.90 -9.53 -28.33
N PHE A 336 -5.43 -10.15 -27.28
CA PHE A 336 -4.68 -11.08 -26.44
C PHE A 336 -4.72 -12.49 -27.03
N VAL A 337 -3.56 -13.04 -27.34
CA VAL A 337 -3.44 -14.34 -28.04
C VAL A 337 -3.55 -15.54 -27.11
N GLY A 338 -3.49 -15.32 -25.81
CA GLY A 338 -3.41 -16.34 -24.79
C GLY A 338 -2.04 -16.40 -24.11
N PHE A 339 -1.98 -17.05 -22.95
CA PHE A 339 -0.71 -17.35 -22.26
C PHE A 339 -0.35 -18.84 -22.34
N VAL A 340 0.93 -19.14 -22.12
CA VAL A 340 1.39 -20.50 -21.86
C VAL A 340 2.31 -20.51 -20.63
N ASP A 341 1.91 -21.22 -19.58
CA ASP A 341 2.65 -21.41 -18.33
C ASP A 341 3.50 -22.69 -18.43
N LEU A 342 4.81 -22.52 -18.55
CA LEU A 342 5.76 -23.59 -18.85
C LEU A 342 6.38 -24.15 -17.58
N GLY A 343 6.24 -25.47 -17.38
CA GLY A 343 6.55 -26.08 -16.10
C GLY A 343 5.55 -25.67 -15.04
N CYS A 344 4.25 -25.63 -15.40
CA CYS A 344 3.17 -25.08 -14.57
C CYS A 344 3.00 -25.82 -13.23
N GLY A 345 3.62 -26.99 -13.04
CA GLY A 345 3.68 -27.69 -11.78
C GLY A 345 2.30 -27.98 -11.21
N SER A 346 1.95 -27.33 -10.10
CA SER A 346 0.64 -27.49 -9.46
C SER A 346 -0.52 -26.98 -10.31
N GLY A 347 -0.27 -26.15 -11.33
CA GLY A 347 -1.29 -25.55 -12.19
C GLY A 347 -2.01 -24.35 -11.58
N VAL A 348 -1.55 -23.84 -10.42
CA VAL A 348 -2.24 -22.74 -9.70
C VAL A 348 -2.26 -21.45 -10.50
N LEU A 349 -1.14 -21.03 -11.11
CA LEU A 349 -1.10 -19.83 -11.94
C LEU A 349 -2.08 -19.94 -13.11
N THR A 350 -2.07 -21.09 -13.79
CA THR A 350 -2.99 -21.40 -14.89
C THR A 350 -4.46 -21.34 -14.43
N ASP A 351 -4.83 -21.99 -13.31
CA ASP A 351 -6.18 -21.92 -12.73
C ASP A 351 -6.59 -20.47 -12.45
N VAL A 352 -5.75 -19.70 -11.76
CA VAL A 352 -6.06 -18.31 -11.39
C VAL A 352 -6.26 -17.45 -12.64
N LEU A 353 -5.37 -17.54 -13.62
CA LEU A 353 -5.48 -16.73 -14.84
C LEU A 353 -6.73 -17.08 -15.66
N LEU A 354 -7.07 -18.37 -15.79
CA LEU A 354 -8.29 -18.81 -16.46
C LEU A 354 -9.55 -18.31 -15.73
N GLN A 355 -9.60 -18.41 -14.40
CA GLN A 355 -10.71 -17.89 -13.61
C GLN A 355 -10.83 -16.36 -13.66
N GLU A 356 -9.72 -15.67 -13.96
CA GLU A 356 -9.67 -14.22 -14.18
C GLU A 356 -9.99 -13.81 -15.63
N GLY A 357 -10.38 -14.76 -16.49
CA GLY A 357 -10.79 -14.53 -17.87
C GLY A 357 -9.65 -14.44 -18.88
N TRP A 358 -8.44 -14.84 -18.49
CA TRP A 358 -7.29 -14.89 -19.41
C TRP A 358 -7.21 -16.28 -20.03
N PRO A 359 -7.41 -16.43 -21.36
CA PRO A 359 -7.28 -17.72 -22.01
C PRO A 359 -5.82 -18.17 -22.05
N GLY A 360 -5.56 -19.47 -21.88
CA GLY A 360 -4.20 -19.99 -21.96
C GLY A 360 -4.10 -21.44 -21.52
N TYR A 361 -2.87 -21.93 -21.44
CA TYR A 361 -2.57 -23.32 -21.13
C TYR A 361 -1.41 -23.42 -20.13
N GLY A 362 -1.48 -24.40 -19.24
CA GLY A 362 -0.37 -24.81 -18.39
C GLY A 362 0.20 -26.12 -18.90
N ILE A 363 1.53 -26.20 -19.07
CA ILE A 363 2.21 -27.38 -19.59
C ILE A 363 3.25 -27.84 -18.57
N ASP A 364 3.18 -29.11 -18.17
CA ASP A 364 4.18 -29.74 -17.33
C ASP A 364 4.57 -31.09 -17.94
N ALA A 365 5.81 -31.52 -17.71
CA ALA A 365 6.29 -32.81 -18.20
C ALA A 365 5.56 -34.00 -17.56
N ARG A 366 4.83 -33.79 -16.46
CA ARG A 366 4.03 -34.83 -15.78
C ARG A 366 2.72 -34.26 -15.25
N SER A 367 1.62 -34.98 -15.44
CA SER A 367 0.36 -34.62 -14.79
C SER A 367 0.49 -34.71 -13.27
N ARG A 368 -0.02 -33.70 -12.55
CA ARG A 368 -0.05 -33.68 -11.09
C ARG A 368 -1.41 -34.10 -10.58
N LYS A 369 -1.43 -34.85 -9.47
CA LYS A 369 -2.67 -35.33 -8.82
C LYS A 369 -3.66 -34.20 -8.54
N ILE A 370 -3.13 -33.04 -8.14
CA ILE A 370 -3.91 -31.84 -7.82
C ILE A 370 -4.72 -31.29 -9.01
N TRP A 371 -4.31 -31.57 -10.26
CA TRP A 371 -5.01 -31.06 -11.44
C TRP A 371 -6.48 -31.50 -11.48
N LYS A 372 -6.76 -32.73 -11.04
CA LYS A 372 -8.12 -33.30 -10.98
C LYS A 372 -9.02 -32.64 -9.93
N SER A 373 -8.47 -31.75 -9.12
CA SER A 373 -9.21 -31.01 -8.08
C SER A 373 -9.51 -29.57 -8.47
N PHE A 374 -9.08 -29.11 -9.65
CA PHE A 374 -9.55 -27.86 -10.23
C PHE A 374 -10.89 -28.04 -10.94
N ASP A 375 -11.55 -26.93 -11.23
CA ASP A 375 -12.86 -26.91 -11.90
C ASP A 375 -12.78 -27.56 -13.29
N ASP A 376 -13.88 -28.16 -13.75
CA ASP A 376 -13.93 -28.94 -15.00
C ASP A 376 -13.48 -28.15 -16.24
N HIS A 377 -13.71 -26.83 -16.26
CA HIS A 377 -13.26 -25.96 -17.34
C HIS A 377 -11.74 -25.70 -17.33
N VAL A 378 -11.06 -25.87 -16.19
CA VAL A 378 -9.60 -25.65 -16.05
C VAL A 378 -8.81 -26.89 -16.42
N GLN A 379 -9.28 -28.08 -16.03
CA GLN A 379 -8.60 -29.35 -16.29
C GLN A 379 -8.13 -29.56 -17.76
N PRO A 380 -8.93 -29.27 -18.80
CA PRO A 380 -8.49 -29.44 -20.19
C PRO A 380 -7.41 -28.46 -20.65
N HIS A 381 -7.13 -27.42 -19.86
CA HIS A 381 -6.08 -26.43 -20.11
C HIS A 381 -4.75 -26.79 -19.43
N LEU A 382 -4.72 -27.86 -18.62
CA LEU A 382 -3.51 -28.40 -17.99
C LEU A 382 -3.04 -29.64 -18.76
N ILE A 383 -1.91 -29.50 -19.47
CA ILE A 383 -1.44 -30.47 -20.45
C ILE A 383 -0.16 -31.15 -19.94
N GLU A 384 -0.19 -32.48 -19.89
CA GLU A 384 1.02 -33.29 -19.71
C GLU A 384 1.74 -33.41 -21.05
N SER A 385 2.82 -32.65 -21.22
CA SER A 385 3.63 -32.69 -22.44
C SER A 385 5.05 -32.18 -22.17
N ILE A 386 6.00 -32.65 -22.98
CA ILE A 386 7.38 -32.16 -22.96
C ILE A 386 7.55 -31.23 -24.15
N LEU A 387 8.02 -30.01 -23.89
CA LEU A 387 8.40 -29.09 -24.95
C LEU A 387 9.83 -29.35 -25.38
N ILE A 388 9.98 -29.74 -26.64
CA ILE A 388 11.27 -29.92 -27.29
C ILE A 388 11.61 -28.61 -28.01
N PRO A 389 12.69 -27.91 -27.64
CA PRO A 389 13.16 -26.75 -28.39
C PRO A 389 13.35 -27.09 -29.86
N TYR A 390 12.89 -26.20 -30.74
CA TYR A 390 12.94 -26.37 -32.20
C TYR A 390 14.32 -26.76 -32.75
N VAL A 391 15.39 -26.25 -32.12
CA VAL A 391 16.79 -26.57 -32.47
C VAL A 391 17.17 -28.05 -32.27
N ILE A 392 16.46 -28.77 -31.41
CA ILE A 392 16.67 -30.20 -31.15
C ILE A 392 15.84 -31.05 -32.13
N ASP A 393 14.63 -30.60 -32.47
CA ASP A 393 13.71 -31.31 -33.37
C ASP A 393 14.29 -31.49 -34.79
N GLN A 394 15.07 -30.52 -35.27
CA GLN A 394 15.77 -30.62 -36.57
C GLN A 394 16.81 -31.75 -36.64
N THR A 395 17.30 -32.25 -35.51
CA THR A 395 18.26 -33.36 -35.49
C THR A 395 17.57 -34.73 -35.52
N LEU A 396 16.27 -34.79 -35.25
CA LEU A 396 15.48 -36.02 -35.21
C LEU A 396 14.73 -36.29 -36.51
N VAL A 397 14.46 -35.25 -37.32
CA VAL A 397 13.86 -35.41 -38.65
C VAL A 397 14.94 -35.31 -39.71
N GLY A 398 15.52 -36.47 -40.06
CA GLY A 398 16.34 -36.58 -41.26
C GLY A 398 15.56 -36.10 -42.49
N THR A 399 16.07 -35.03 -43.11
CA THR A 399 15.86 -34.64 -44.50
C THR A 399 14.48 -34.92 -45.11
N GLU A 400 13.54 -33.98 -44.97
CA GLU A 400 12.67 -33.57 -46.09
C GLU A 400 12.10 -32.17 -45.82
N SER A 401 12.71 -31.19 -46.50
CA SER A 401 12.27 -29.80 -46.50
C SER A 401 10.98 -29.70 -47.31
N ARG A 402 9.83 -29.55 -46.64
CA ARG A 402 8.61 -29.04 -47.28
C ARG A 402 8.38 -27.61 -46.78
N ALA A 403 8.54 -26.65 -47.69
CA ALA A 403 8.27 -25.24 -47.42
C ALA A 403 6.82 -25.07 -46.92
N TYR A 404 6.66 -24.41 -45.78
CA TYR A 404 5.38 -24.15 -45.14
C TYR A 404 4.69 -22.96 -45.82
N GLU A 405 3.51 -23.19 -46.41
CA GLU A 405 2.59 -22.12 -46.78
C GLU A 405 1.51 -21.98 -45.69
N PRO A 406 1.23 -20.76 -45.18
CA PRO A 406 0.24 -20.56 -44.15
C PRO A 406 -1.19 -20.73 -44.72
N PRO A 407 -2.07 -21.52 -44.08
CA PRO A 407 -3.44 -21.69 -44.54
C PRO A 407 -4.31 -20.48 -44.17
N SER A 408 -5.17 -20.03 -45.10
CA SER A 408 -6.25 -19.08 -44.84
C SER A 408 -7.34 -19.74 -44.00
N TRP A 409 -7.72 -19.15 -42.86
CA TRP A 409 -8.69 -19.76 -41.95
C TRP A 409 -10.08 -19.09 -42.00
N ASP A 410 -11.10 -19.94 -42.08
CA ASP A 410 -12.51 -19.67 -41.84
C ASP A 410 -12.88 -20.40 -40.54
N LEU A 411 -13.31 -19.66 -39.51
CA LEU A 411 -13.62 -20.16 -38.16
C LEU A 411 -14.93 -20.96 -38.10
N SER A 412 -15.62 -21.21 -39.22
CA SER A 412 -16.90 -21.92 -39.23
C SER A 412 -16.79 -23.46 -39.23
N LYS A 413 -15.58 -24.03 -39.27
CA LYS A 413 -15.37 -25.49 -39.31
C LYS A 413 -14.74 -25.98 -38.01
N GLY A 414 -15.47 -26.81 -37.28
CA GLY A 414 -15.02 -27.42 -36.03
C GLY A 414 -13.83 -28.36 -36.24
N PHE A 415 -12.85 -28.29 -35.34
CA PHE A 415 -11.61 -29.08 -35.37
C PHE A 415 -11.67 -30.24 -34.36
N GLU A 416 -11.01 -31.36 -34.68
CA GLU A 416 -10.76 -32.45 -33.74
C GLU A 416 -9.80 -32.00 -32.62
N ILE A 417 -10.10 -32.42 -31.39
CA ILE A 417 -9.81 -31.64 -30.17
C ILE A 417 -8.34 -31.70 -29.71
N GLU A 418 -7.56 -32.72 -30.09
CA GLU A 418 -6.24 -32.97 -29.51
C GLU A 418 -5.08 -32.39 -30.35
N GLU A 419 -5.04 -32.65 -31.66
CA GLU A 419 -4.09 -31.99 -32.59
C GLU A 419 -4.28 -30.46 -32.63
N SER A 420 -5.52 -29.98 -32.45
CA SER A 420 -5.81 -28.56 -32.41
C SER A 420 -5.19 -27.86 -31.19
N ARG A 421 -5.05 -28.53 -30.05
CA ARG A 421 -4.50 -27.93 -28.81
C ARG A 421 -3.00 -27.72 -28.92
N GLU A 422 -2.28 -28.73 -29.40
CA GLU A 422 -0.83 -28.64 -29.62
C GLU A 422 -0.50 -27.56 -30.66
N MET A 423 -1.29 -27.46 -31.74
CA MET A 423 -1.13 -26.41 -32.74
C MET A 423 -1.40 -25.01 -32.18
N VAL A 424 -2.41 -24.82 -31.33
CA VAL A 424 -2.71 -23.52 -30.69
C VAL A 424 -1.56 -23.12 -29.76
N VAL A 425 -1.06 -24.03 -28.92
CA VAL A 425 0.09 -23.79 -28.06
C VAL A 425 1.33 -23.41 -28.88
N LYS A 426 1.66 -24.17 -29.93
CA LYS A 426 2.79 -23.88 -30.81
C LYS A 426 2.66 -22.50 -31.47
N LYS A 427 1.44 -22.12 -31.88
CA LYS A 427 1.17 -20.79 -32.47
C LYS A 427 1.31 -19.64 -31.47
N ILE A 428 0.84 -19.79 -30.22
CA ILE A 428 1.01 -18.78 -29.17
C ILE A 428 2.51 -18.56 -28.91
N ILE A 429 3.27 -19.65 -28.75
CA ILE A 429 4.72 -19.61 -28.57
C ILE A 429 5.41 -18.94 -29.77
N GLN A 430 5.00 -19.25 -31.00
CA GLN A 430 5.62 -18.71 -32.22
C GLN A 430 5.32 -17.21 -32.42
N ARG A 431 4.10 -16.77 -32.11
CA ARG A 431 3.66 -15.37 -32.35
C ARG A 431 4.26 -14.39 -31.34
N GLU A 432 4.26 -14.72 -30.06
CA GLU A 432 4.67 -13.79 -29.00
C GLU A 432 5.99 -14.19 -28.30
N GLY A 433 6.34 -15.49 -28.32
CA GLY A 433 7.57 -16.02 -27.70
C GLY A 433 8.80 -16.03 -28.61
N GLY A 434 8.65 -15.60 -29.87
CA GLY A 434 9.77 -15.40 -30.79
C GLY A 434 10.54 -14.10 -30.53
N THR A 435 11.73 -13.96 -31.13
CA THR A 435 12.57 -12.76 -31.00
C THR A 435 11.82 -11.47 -31.34
N GLU A 436 10.90 -11.50 -32.31
CA GLU A 436 10.10 -10.34 -32.72
C GLU A 436 9.07 -9.90 -31.67
N GLY A 437 8.33 -10.85 -31.08
CA GLY A 437 7.37 -10.57 -30.01
C GLY A 437 8.06 -10.06 -28.75
N TRP A 438 9.16 -10.68 -28.35
CA TRP A 438 10.02 -10.19 -27.26
C TRP A 438 10.53 -8.77 -27.53
N ASN A 439 11.05 -8.49 -28.73
CA ASN A 439 11.56 -7.17 -29.10
C ASN A 439 10.46 -6.10 -29.13
N ALA A 440 9.25 -6.45 -29.60
CA ALA A 440 8.10 -5.55 -29.60
C ALA A 440 7.64 -5.22 -28.17
N MET A 441 7.58 -6.21 -27.29
CA MET A 441 7.30 -6.01 -25.86
C MET A 441 8.37 -5.14 -25.20
N VAL A 442 9.65 -5.45 -25.40
CA VAL A 442 10.77 -4.66 -24.86
C VAL A 442 10.76 -3.23 -25.38
N ALA A 443 10.46 -3.00 -26.66
CA ALA A 443 10.35 -1.67 -27.24
C ALA A 443 9.21 -0.86 -26.60
N LYS A 444 8.02 -1.48 -26.42
CA LYS A 444 6.90 -0.86 -25.70
C LYS A 444 7.25 -0.52 -24.25
N LEU A 445 7.99 -1.40 -23.56
CA LEU A 445 8.44 -1.17 -22.17
C LEU A 445 9.50 -0.07 -22.07
N LYS A 446 10.47 -0.03 -22.99
CA LYS A 446 11.52 1.00 -23.02
C LYS A 446 10.96 2.40 -23.26
N GLY A 447 9.94 2.54 -24.11
CA GLY A 447 9.25 3.81 -24.33
C GLY A 447 8.51 4.35 -23.10
N ARG A 448 8.33 3.54 -22.05
CA ARG A 448 7.59 3.89 -20.82
C ARG A 448 8.48 4.15 -19.61
N GLN A 449 9.80 3.88 -19.68
CA GLN A 449 10.69 4.24 -18.57
C GLN A 449 10.90 5.76 -18.54
N PRO A 450 10.85 6.41 -17.35
CA PRO A 450 11.15 7.83 -17.24
C PRO A 450 12.58 8.09 -17.71
N SER A 451 12.74 9.10 -18.58
CA SER A 451 14.03 9.55 -19.11
C SER A 451 14.96 9.95 -17.97
N GLY A 452 15.84 9.03 -17.55
CA GLY A 452 16.73 9.23 -16.41
C GLY A 452 17.38 7.97 -15.85
N ALA A 453 16.99 6.77 -16.28
CA ALA A 453 17.75 5.55 -16.00
C ALA A 453 18.88 5.41 -17.02
N ASP A 454 20.07 5.83 -16.61
CA ASP A 454 21.32 5.74 -17.36
C ASP A 454 21.58 4.30 -17.87
N ASP A 455 22.06 4.18 -19.11
CA ASP A 455 22.34 2.93 -19.84
C ASP A 455 23.54 2.17 -19.19
N GLY A 456 23.31 1.61 -18.01
CA GLY A 456 24.19 0.63 -17.41
C GLY A 456 23.97 -0.72 -18.06
N HIS A 457 24.83 -1.09 -19.02
CA HIS A 457 24.89 -2.40 -19.66
C HIS A 457 24.59 -3.57 -18.69
N SER A 458 23.35 -4.07 -18.70
CA SER A 458 23.00 -5.35 -18.11
C SER A 458 23.29 -6.46 -19.14
N ARG A 459 24.48 -7.04 -19.07
CA ARG A 459 24.69 -8.40 -19.60
C ARG A 459 23.91 -9.37 -18.72
N CYS A 460 22.73 -9.77 -19.16
CA CYS A 460 22.12 -11.02 -18.72
C CYS A 460 22.63 -12.13 -19.65
N SER A 461 23.47 -12.99 -19.08
CA SER A 461 23.80 -14.33 -19.58
C SER A 461 22.98 -15.36 -18.84
#